data_AF-D0LT32-F1
#
_entry.id   AF-D0LT32-F1
#
_cell.length_a   1.000
_cell.length_b   1.000
_cell.length_c   1.000
_cell.angle_alpha   90.00
_cell.angle_beta   90.00
_cell.angle_gamma   90.00
#
_symmetry.space_group_name_H-M   'P 1'
#
loop_
_entity.id
_entity.type
_entity.pdbx_description
1 polymer ?
#
loop_
_entity_poly.entity_id
_entity_poly.type
_entity_poly.pdbx_seq_one_letter_code
_entity_poly.pdbx_strand_id
1 'polypeptide(L)'
;MPSLVVSQNSALLRHLTSAPFRQLSIDLHVAANGEDAVALAASAEPALAILDAELAKLSGYEAARQIKAAQPGCKVVLVLGKRITSSQLESVTAAGCDEVLIAPMSADELYDVVAVQLGVPRRGSEKFSVTIAVLEDGGEREIDAQVSNLSVDGARLVLPELLPEGTRLRVSIMRDGDAVPTELAAQVLWAQQSGEEVTAGASFPELDEATRKRLMRLTLWEIIEEPERVRVVIKGDITETTGLLGLASELVGRVDFDLSQVSYINSLGVRSWIRFLRALGIQGYELHACSVPFVLQASVIPAMVGRGVVVSFFAPYHCEGCEHNEDRLLQSAAILAADRVPPSFQCPSCGDTMQLDDLPERYLAFLRPPLDEP
;
A
#
# COMPACT_ATOMS: atom_id res chain seq x y z
N MET A 1 -5.14 -10.84 -19.22
CA MET A 1 -6.25 -10.60 -18.29
C MET A 1 -6.01 -11.50 -17.09
N PRO A 2 -5.82 -10.98 -15.85
CA PRO A 2 -5.57 -11.86 -14.72
C PRO A 2 -6.81 -12.73 -14.46
N SER A 3 -6.63 -14.05 -14.48
CA SER A 3 -7.67 -15.01 -14.09
C SER A 3 -7.65 -15.21 -12.58
N LEU A 4 -8.83 -15.29 -11.98
CA LEU A 4 -9.03 -15.36 -10.55
C LEU A 4 -10.08 -16.42 -10.21
N VAL A 5 -9.75 -17.34 -9.32
CA VAL A 5 -10.70 -18.33 -8.78
C VAL A 5 -11.24 -17.82 -7.45
N VAL A 6 -12.54 -17.79 -7.28
CA VAL A 6 -13.18 -17.32 -6.04
C VAL A 6 -14.19 -18.34 -5.53
N SER A 7 -14.21 -18.57 -4.23
CA SER A 7 -15.31 -19.32 -3.58
C SER A 7 -16.66 -18.65 -3.79
N GLN A 8 -17.74 -19.43 -3.83
CA GLN A 8 -19.11 -18.94 -4.01
C GLN A 8 -19.64 -18.22 -2.75
N ASN A 9 -19.06 -17.07 -2.46
CA ASN A 9 -19.39 -16.21 -1.33
C ASN A 9 -20.07 -14.92 -1.82
N SER A 10 -21.29 -14.65 -1.36
CA SER A 10 -22.08 -13.50 -1.81
C SER A 10 -21.40 -12.15 -1.56
N ALA A 11 -20.61 -12.01 -0.48
CA ALA A 11 -19.87 -10.79 -0.20
C ALA A 11 -18.70 -10.63 -1.20
N LEU A 12 -17.89 -11.67 -1.39
CA LEU A 12 -16.78 -11.65 -2.36
C LEU A 12 -17.29 -11.31 -3.76
N LEU A 13 -18.34 -11.99 -4.23
CA LEU A 13 -18.89 -11.77 -5.56
C LEU A 13 -19.44 -10.36 -5.74
N ARG A 14 -20.15 -9.82 -4.73
CA ARG A 14 -20.65 -8.45 -4.76
C ARG A 14 -19.48 -7.44 -4.84
N HIS A 15 -18.41 -7.67 -4.10
CA HIS A 15 -17.26 -6.77 -4.10
C HIS A 15 -16.44 -6.86 -5.39
N LEU A 16 -16.10 -8.07 -5.87
CA LEU A 16 -15.34 -8.29 -7.10
C LEU A 16 -16.05 -7.84 -8.38
N THR A 17 -17.39 -7.68 -8.35
CA THR A 17 -18.17 -7.16 -9.48
C THR A 17 -18.47 -5.65 -9.40
N SER A 18 -17.96 -4.98 -8.35
CA SER A 18 -18.12 -3.54 -8.17
C SER A 18 -17.19 -2.73 -9.08
N ALA A 19 -17.49 -1.44 -9.25
CA ALA A 19 -16.73 -0.52 -10.11
C ALA A 19 -15.20 -0.58 -9.96
N PRO A 20 -14.62 -0.60 -8.73
CA PRO A 20 -13.18 -0.76 -8.51
C PRO A 20 -12.54 -1.90 -9.31
N PHE A 21 -13.14 -3.07 -9.26
CA PHE A 21 -12.58 -4.30 -9.83
C PHE A 21 -12.88 -4.44 -11.33
N ARG A 22 -13.91 -3.76 -11.84
CA ARG A 22 -14.19 -3.72 -13.28
C ARG A 22 -13.04 -3.07 -14.06
N GLN A 23 -12.35 -2.10 -13.46
CA GLN A 23 -11.19 -1.45 -14.08
C GLN A 23 -10.00 -2.41 -14.22
N LEU A 24 -9.86 -3.39 -13.31
CA LEU A 24 -8.79 -4.39 -13.36
C LEU A 24 -9.00 -5.44 -14.46
N SER A 25 -10.18 -5.47 -15.10
CA SER A 25 -10.53 -6.47 -16.13
C SER A 25 -10.17 -7.89 -15.67
N ILE A 26 -10.77 -8.38 -14.59
CA ILE A 26 -10.47 -9.72 -14.04
C ILE A 26 -11.35 -10.77 -14.72
N ASP A 27 -10.77 -11.91 -15.12
CA ASP A 27 -11.54 -13.10 -15.51
C ASP A 27 -11.89 -13.90 -14.25
N LEU A 28 -13.18 -13.99 -13.91
CA LEU A 28 -13.62 -14.53 -12.63
C LEU A 28 -14.22 -15.93 -12.77
N HIS A 29 -13.60 -16.92 -12.14
CA HIS A 29 -14.09 -18.30 -12.06
C HIS A 29 -14.65 -18.56 -10.66
N VAL A 30 -15.92 -18.96 -10.56
CA VAL A 30 -16.59 -19.16 -9.27
C VAL A 30 -16.62 -20.64 -8.91
N ALA A 31 -15.98 -21.00 -7.81
CA ALA A 31 -15.91 -22.34 -7.27
C ALA A 31 -17.03 -22.59 -6.25
N ALA A 32 -17.83 -23.64 -6.45
CA ALA A 32 -18.93 -24.01 -5.55
C ALA A 32 -18.45 -24.73 -4.28
N ASN A 33 -17.24 -25.29 -4.27
CA ASN A 33 -16.64 -26.05 -3.17
C ASN A 33 -15.12 -26.20 -3.37
N GLY A 34 -14.39 -26.82 -2.44
CA GLY A 34 -12.93 -26.90 -2.54
C GLY A 34 -12.41 -27.80 -3.68
N GLU A 35 -13.09 -28.91 -4.00
CA GLU A 35 -12.68 -29.76 -5.14
C GLU A 35 -12.83 -29.01 -6.47
N ASP A 36 -13.92 -28.24 -6.59
CA ASP A 36 -14.20 -27.38 -7.74
C ASP A 36 -13.16 -26.25 -7.84
N ALA A 37 -12.73 -25.68 -6.72
CA ALA A 37 -11.67 -24.67 -6.70
C ALA A 37 -10.34 -25.22 -7.24
N VAL A 38 -9.96 -26.44 -6.84
CA VAL A 38 -8.75 -27.10 -7.37
C VAL A 38 -8.88 -27.41 -8.85
N ALA A 39 -10.03 -27.92 -9.29
CA ALA A 39 -10.29 -28.23 -10.70
C ALA A 39 -10.26 -26.97 -11.59
N LEU A 40 -10.92 -25.89 -11.15
CA LEU A 40 -10.89 -24.61 -11.84
C LEU A 40 -9.48 -24.04 -11.91
N ALA A 41 -8.74 -24.05 -10.80
CA ALA A 41 -7.36 -23.58 -10.77
C ALA A 41 -6.48 -24.37 -11.76
N ALA A 42 -6.61 -25.70 -11.82
CA ALA A 42 -5.88 -26.54 -12.76
C ALA A 42 -6.18 -26.21 -14.24
N SER A 43 -7.42 -25.81 -14.55
CA SER A 43 -7.83 -25.50 -15.92
C SER A 43 -7.59 -24.04 -16.35
N ALA A 44 -7.69 -23.10 -15.42
CA ALA A 44 -7.65 -21.67 -15.69
C ALA A 44 -6.26 -21.05 -15.43
N GLU A 45 -5.39 -21.74 -14.69
CA GLU A 45 -4.07 -21.26 -14.25
C GLU A 45 -4.14 -19.84 -13.67
N PRO A 46 -4.98 -19.62 -12.63
CA PRO A 46 -5.24 -18.28 -12.11
C PRO A 46 -4.00 -17.67 -11.49
N ALA A 47 -3.89 -16.35 -11.59
CA ALA A 47 -2.88 -15.60 -10.84
C ALA A 47 -3.19 -15.57 -9.34
N LEU A 48 -4.48 -15.65 -8.97
CA LEU A 48 -4.96 -15.55 -7.60
C LEU A 48 -6.19 -16.44 -7.35
N ALA A 49 -6.22 -17.13 -6.21
CA ALA A 49 -7.38 -17.82 -5.69
C ALA A 49 -7.82 -17.21 -4.34
N ILE A 50 -9.10 -16.87 -4.19
CA ILE A 50 -9.69 -16.32 -2.95
C ILE A 50 -10.75 -17.28 -2.43
N LEU A 51 -10.41 -18.04 -1.39
CA LEU A 51 -11.20 -19.17 -0.93
C LEU A 51 -11.67 -18.97 0.52
N ASP A 52 -12.95 -19.18 0.78
CA ASP A 52 -13.41 -19.44 2.14
C ASP A 52 -12.62 -20.61 2.75
N ALA A 53 -12.21 -20.49 4.01
CA ALA A 53 -11.50 -21.55 4.71
C ALA A 53 -12.39 -22.79 4.94
N GLU A 54 -13.67 -22.55 5.22
CA GLU A 54 -14.68 -23.57 5.49
C GLU A 54 -15.50 -23.88 4.22
N LEU A 55 -14.88 -24.56 3.26
CA LEU A 55 -15.55 -25.08 2.06
C LEU A 55 -16.06 -26.51 2.27
N ALA A 56 -17.16 -26.84 1.58
CA ALA A 56 -17.68 -28.21 1.53
C ALA A 56 -16.77 -29.13 0.67
N LYS A 57 -16.91 -30.44 0.88
CA LYS A 57 -16.17 -31.55 0.22
C LYS A 57 -14.67 -31.57 0.48
N LEU A 58 -13.98 -30.50 0.12
CA LEU A 58 -12.58 -30.24 0.39
C LEU A 58 -12.49 -28.87 1.08
N SER A 59 -11.78 -28.79 2.20
CA SER A 59 -11.65 -27.53 2.92
C SER A 59 -10.85 -26.51 2.10
N GLY A 60 -11.02 -25.21 2.39
CA GLY A 60 -10.23 -24.15 1.75
C GLY A 60 -8.73 -24.29 2.04
N TYR A 61 -8.37 -24.77 3.24
CA TYR A 61 -6.98 -25.06 3.62
C TYR A 61 -6.35 -26.16 2.76
N GLU A 62 -7.09 -27.24 2.50
CA GLU A 62 -6.62 -28.34 1.65
C GLU A 62 -6.59 -27.94 0.18
N ALA A 63 -7.61 -27.21 -0.29
CA ALA A 63 -7.66 -26.67 -1.65
C ALA A 63 -6.47 -25.74 -1.91
N ALA A 64 -6.19 -24.81 -0.98
CA ALA A 64 -5.02 -23.94 -1.03
C ALA A 64 -3.72 -24.73 -1.17
N ARG A 65 -3.51 -25.74 -0.33
CA ARG A 65 -2.32 -26.58 -0.36
C ARG A 65 -2.15 -27.30 -1.71
N GLN A 66 -3.24 -27.85 -2.26
CA GLN A 66 -3.22 -28.52 -3.56
C GLN A 66 -2.93 -27.55 -4.70
N ILE A 67 -3.55 -26.36 -4.68
CA ILE A 67 -3.32 -25.31 -5.67
C ILE A 67 -1.85 -24.85 -5.63
N LYS A 68 -1.31 -24.53 -4.45
CA LYS A 68 0.09 -24.10 -4.29
C LYS A 68 1.08 -25.18 -4.72
N ALA A 69 0.80 -26.46 -4.43
CA ALA A 69 1.66 -27.56 -4.84
C ALA A 69 1.68 -27.77 -6.36
N ALA A 70 0.52 -27.62 -7.03
CA ALA A 70 0.42 -27.75 -8.49
C ALA A 70 0.92 -26.49 -9.21
N GLN A 71 0.70 -25.32 -8.63
CA GLN A 71 0.97 -24.01 -9.22
C GLN A 71 1.60 -23.07 -8.17
N PRO A 72 2.91 -23.18 -7.91
CA PRO A 72 3.59 -22.35 -6.90
C PRO A 72 3.45 -20.84 -7.13
N GLY A 73 3.28 -20.42 -8.39
CA GLY A 73 3.06 -19.03 -8.78
C GLY A 73 1.65 -18.50 -8.51
N CYS A 74 0.66 -19.37 -8.29
CA CYS A 74 -0.70 -18.93 -7.93
C CYS A 74 -0.67 -18.36 -6.50
N LYS A 75 -1.16 -17.14 -6.34
CA LYS A 75 -1.39 -16.54 -5.03
C LYS A 75 -2.66 -17.11 -4.42
N VAL A 76 -2.69 -17.33 -3.12
CA VAL A 76 -3.89 -17.84 -2.43
C VAL A 76 -4.23 -16.99 -1.22
N VAL A 77 -5.45 -16.48 -1.16
CA VAL A 77 -6.01 -15.74 -0.02
C VAL A 77 -7.07 -16.61 0.64
N LEU A 78 -6.95 -16.82 1.96
CA LEU A 78 -7.98 -17.51 2.73
C LEU A 78 -8.91 -16.52 3.44
N VAL A 79 -10.21 -16.79 3.38
CA VAL A 79 -11.24 -16.00 4.08
C VAL A 79 -11.72 -16.79 5.31
N LEU A 80 -11.57 -16.20 6.49
CA LEU A 80 -11.91 -16.80 7.79
C LEU A 80 -12.99 -16.00 8.53
N GLY A 81 -13.61 -16.62 9.55
CA GLY A 81 -14.55 -15.94 10.45
C GLY A 81 -13.86 -15.07 11.51
N LYS A 82 -14.65 -14.28 12.25
CA LYS A 82 -14.18 -13.32 13.28
C LYS A 82 -13.42 -13.91 14.47
N ARG A 83 -13.33 -15.23 14.59
CA ARG A 83 -12.59 -15.93 15.64
C ARG A 83 -11.80 -17.05 14.99
N ILE A 84 -10.50 -17.08 15.28
CA ILE A 84 -9.57 -18.09 14.77
C ILE A 84 -9.06 -18.90 15.98
N THR A 85 -9.23 -20.22 15.93
CA THR A 85 -8.65 -21.12 16.93
C THR A 85 -7.17 -21.38 16.64
N SER A 86 -6.41 -21.86 17.63
CA SER A 86 -5.02 -22.29 17.41
C SER A 86 -4.89 -23.35 16.31
N SER A 87 -5.83 -24.28 16.22
CA SER A 87 -5.86 -25.31 15.15
C SER A 87 -6.14 -24.72 13.76
N GLN A 88 -6.96 -23.66 13.67
CA GLN A 88 -7.18 -22.95 12.42
C GLN A 88 -5.93 -22.15 12.02
N LEU A 89 -5.21 -21.57 12.98
CA LEU A 89 -3.94 -20.89 12.70
C LEU A 89 -2.88 -21.88 12.18
N GLU A 90 -2.77 -23.06 12.79
CA GLU A 90 -1.92 -24.15 12.27
C GLU A 90 -2.33 -24.55 10.85
N SER A 91 -3.64 -24.59 10.57
CA SER A 91 -4.16 -24.92 9.23
C SER A 91 -3.86 -23.83 8.20
N VAL A 92 -3.92 -22.55 8.59
CA VAL A 92 -3.49 -21.40 7.76
C VAL A 92 -2.02 -21.55 7.38
N THR A 93 -1.15 -21.77 8.37
CA THR A 93 0.29 -21.96 8.14
C THR A 93 0.55 -23.15 7.22
N ALA A 94 -0.11 -24.28 7.48
CA ALA A 94 0.07 -25.49 6.70
C ALA A 94 -0.51 -25.37 5.27
N ALA A 95 -1.48 -24.49 5.03
CA ALA A 95 -2.08 -24.27 3.72
C ALA A 95 -1.13 -23.56 2.73
N GLY A 96 -0.12 -22.83 3.24
CA GLY A 96 0.80 -22.06 2.40
C GLY A 96 0.14 -20.88 1.68
N CYS A 97 -0.94 -20.32 2.25
CA CYS A 97 -1.60 -19.16 1.70
C CYS A 97 -0.72 -17.90 1.80
N ASP A 98 -0.92 -16.97 0.88
CA ASP A 98 -0.17 -15.71 0.80
C ASP A 98 -0.78 -14.59 1.66
N GLU A 99 -2.06 -14.72 2.08
CA GLU A 99 -2.78 -13.73 2.90
C GLU A 99 -4.05 -14.32 3.55
N VAL A 100 -4.49 -13.71 4.66
CA VAL A 100 -5.74 -14.00 5.37
C VAL A 100 -6.65 -12.78 5.45
N LEU A 101 -7.90 -12.94 5.02
CA LEU A 101 -8.99 -11.98 5.18
C LEU A 101 -10.02 -12.46 6.21
N ILE A 102 -10.61 -11.53 6.96
CA ILE A 102 -11.72 -11.84 7.89
C ILE A 102 -13.05 -11.39 7.31
N ALA A 103 -14.03 -12.29 7.31
CA ALA A 103 -15.40 -11.97 6.97
C ALA A 103 -16.17 -11.37 8.17
N PRO A 104 -17.06 -10.38 7.94
CA PRO A 104 -17.26 -9.67 6.68
C PRO A 104 -16.14 -8.65 6.42
N MET A 105 -15.64 -8.62 5.18
CA MET A 105 -14.71 -7.61 4.69
C MET A 105 -15.45 -6.55 3.85
N SER A 106 -14.86 -5.37 3.76
CA SER A 106 -15.24 -4.30 2.85
C SER A 106 -14.71 -4.55 1.43
N ALA A 107 -15.25 -3.82 0.45
CA ALA A 107 -14.74 -3.82 -0.92
C ALA A 107 -13.28 -3.37 -1.00
N ASP A 108 -12.89 -2.49 -0.07
CA ASP A 108 -11.61 -1.82 -0.02
C ASP A 108 -10.53 -2.72 0.54
N GLU A 109 -10.80 -3.40 1.66
CA GLU A 109 -9.92 -4.44 2.21
C GLU A 109 -9.67 -5.53 1.16
N LEU A 110 -10.72 -5.95 0.43
CA LEU A 110 -10.56 -6.92 -0.65
C LEU A 110 -9.72 -6.36 -1.80
N TYR A 111 -9.93 -5.10 -2.19
CA TYR A 111 -9.19 -4.49 -3.31
C TYR A 111 -7.71 -4.38 -2.98
N ASP A 112 -7.40 -3.95 -1.77
CA ASP A 112 -6.05 -3.80 -1.26
C ASP A 112 -5.30 -5.14 -1.26
N VAL A 113 -5.95 -6.20 -0.79
CA VAL A 113 -5.39 -7.56 -0.85
C VAL A 113 -5.17 -8.00 -2.30
N VAL A 114 -6.17 -7.86 -3.17
CA VAL A 114 -6.03 -8.22 -4.59
C VAL A 114 -4.91 -7.42 -5.26
N ALA A 115 -4.80 -6.12 -4.97
CA ALA A 115 -3.79 -5.24 -5.54
C ALA A 115 -2.37 -5.68 -5.15
N VAL A 116 -2.15 -5.95 -3.86
CA VAL A 116 -0.88 -6.46 -3.35
C VAL A 116 -0.53 -7.82 -3.98
N GLN A 117 -1.47 -8.77 -3.99
CA GLN A 117 -1.19 -10.12 -4.47
C GLN A 117 -0.95 -10.18 -5.99
N LEU A 118 -1.61 -9.32 -6.77
CA LEU A 118 -1.41 -9.26 -8.23
C LEU A 118 -0.30 -8.29 -8.64
N GLY A 119 0.30 -7.55 -7.71
CA GLY A 119 1.29 -6.51 -8.01
C GLY A 119 0.73 -5.36 -8.86
N VAL A 120 -0.58 -5.12 -8.78
CA VAL A 120 -1.23 -3.99 -9.49
C VAL A 120 -1.29 -2.76 -8.57
N PRO A 121 -1.33 -1.54 -9.13
CA PRO A 121 -1.41 -0.31 -8.34
C PRO A 121 -2.59 -0.33 -7.35
N ARG A 122 -2.32 0.09 -6.11
CA ARG A 122 -3.36 0.41 -5.14
C ARG A 122 -4.11 1.68 -5.60
N ARG A 123 -5.32 1.87 -5.10
CA ARG A 123 -6.08 3.09 -5.37
C ARG A 123 -5.33 4.31 -4.84
N GLY A 124 -5.06 5.28 -5.72
CA GLY A 124 -4.25 6.48 -5.42
C GLY A 124 -2.73 6.23 -5.33
N SER A 125 -2.25 5.09 -5.83
CA SER A 125 -0.83 4.92 -6.17
C SER A 125 -0.57 5.20 -7.65
N GLU A 126 -1.34 6.13 -8.25
CA GLU A 126 -1.18 6.51 -9.66
C GLU A 126 0.25 6.97 -9.91
N LYS A 127 0.83 6.42 -10.98
CA LYS A 127 2.17 6.81 -11.42
C LYS A 127 2.06 8.14 -12.14
N PHE A 128 3.06 8.98 -11.94
CA PHE A 128 3.30 10.13 -12.78
C PHE A 128 4.60 9.90 -13.52
N SER A 129 4.64 10.24 -14.80
CA SER A 129 5.89 10.35 -15.54
C SER A 129 6.43 11.76 -15.40
N VAL A 130 7.76 11.87 -15.29
CA VAL A 130 8.44 13.15 -15.28
C VAL A 130 9.38 13.21 -16.47
N THR A 131 9.28 14.28 -17.24
CA THR A 131 10.17 14.62 -18.34
C THR A 131 10.96 15.88 -17.97
N ILE A 132 12.23 15.94 -18.36
CA ILE A 132 13.10 17.09 -18.03
C ILE A 132 13.62 17.69 -19.33
N ALA A 133 13.50 19.01 -19.45
CA ALA A 133 14.16 19.78 -20.49
C ALA A 133 15.19 20.73 -19.87
N VAL A 134 16.41 20.69 -20.38
CA VAL A 134 17.46 21.65 -20.05
C VAL A 134 17.23 22.91 -20.88
N LEU A 135 17.18 24.06 -20.21
CA LEU A 135 17.02 25.36 -20.87
C LEU A 135 18.39 25.93 -21.19
N GLU A 136 18.68 26.10 -22.48
CA GLU A 136 19.97 26.56 -23.00
C GLU A 136 19.80 27.86 -23.81
N ASP A 137 20.91 28.58 -24.07
CA ASP A 137 20.87 29.79 -24.88
C ASP A 137 20.50 29.47 -26.33
N GLY A 138 19.23 29.66 -26.68
CA GLY A 138 18.69 29.44 -28.03
C GLY A 138 17.66 28.31 -28.16
N GLY A 139 17.27 27.67 -27.06
CA GLY A 139 16.21 26.66 -27.08
C GLY A 139 16.14 25.81 -25.82
N GLU A 140 15.48 24.67 -25.96
CA GLU A 140 15.36 23.66 -24.90
C GLU A 140 15.76 22.29 -25.45
N ARG A 141 16.43 21.51 -24.61
CA ARG A 141 16.87 20.15 -24.94
C ARG A 141 16.29 19.19 -23.94
N GLU A 142 15.44 18.29 -24.42
CA GLU A 142 14.88 17.21 -23.60
C GLU A 142 15.97 16.20 -23.26
N ILE A 143 16.01 15.79 -21.99
CA ILE A 143 16.89 14.74 -21.50
C ILE A 143 16.05 13.69 -20.78
N ASP A 144 16.40 12.42 -21.02
CA ASP A 144 15.82 11.31 -20.29
C ASP A 144 16.32 11.36 -18.85
N ALA A 145 15.42 11.63 -17.91
CA ALA A 145 15.74 11.70 -16.50
C ALA A 145 14.70 10.93 -15.70
N GLN A 146 15.15 10.33 -14.60
CA GLN A 146 14.25 9.73 -13.62
C GLN A 146 14.16 10.63 -12.40
N VAL A 147 12.97 10.74 -11.83
CA VAL A 147 12.80 11.40 -10.53
C VAL A 147 12.83 10.34 -9.45
N SER A 148 13.88 10.38 -8.63
CA SER A 148 14.02 9.48 -7.49
C SER A 148 13.32 10.01 -6.24
N ASN A 149 13.09 11.33 -6.16
CA ASN A 149 12.29 11.97 -5.11
C ASN A 149 11.71 13.28 -5.65
N LEU A 150 10.42 13.52 -5.44
CA LEU A 150 9.74 14.76 -5.82
C LEU A 150 9.10 15.37 -4.57
N SER A 151 9.32 16.66 -4.34
CA SER A 151 8.70 17.41 -3.26
C SER A 151 8.12 18.72 -3.79
N VAL A 152 7.53 19.51 -2.89
CA VAL A 152 7.06 20.87 -3.21
C VAL A 152 8.20 21.86 -3.43
N ASP A 153 9.38 21.58 -2.91
CA ASP A 153 10.52 22.52 -2.96
C ASP A 153 11.52 22.15 -4.07
N GLY A 154 11.44 20.93 -4.60
CA GLY A 154 12.38 20.45 -5.60
C GLY A 154 12.24 18.98 -5.95
N ALA A 155 13.22 18.47 -6.68
CA ALA A 155 13.31 17.07 -7.05
C ALA A 155 14.76 16.56 -6.98
N ARG A 156 14.92 15.28 -6.66
CA ARG A 156 16.17 14.54 -6.87
C ARG A 156 16.07 13.77 -8.18
N LEU A 157 16.93 14.14 -9.11
CA LEU A 157 16.97 13.66 -10.48
C LEU A 157 18.09 12.65 -10.65
N VAL A 158 17.83 11.58 -11.40
CA VAL A 158 18.84 10.71 -11.99
C VAL A 158 18.95 11.10 -13.45
N LEU A 159 20.15 11.48 -13.86
CA LEU A 159 20.43 12.12 -15.14
C LEU A 159 21.40 11.26 -15.95
N PRO A 160 21.40 11.38 -17.30
CA PRO A 160 22.36 10.69 -18.14
C PRO A 160 23.71 11.44 -18.19
N GLU A 161 23.73 12.69 -17.73
CA GLU A 161 24.90 13.58 -17.76
C GLU A 161 24.93 14.54 -16.57
N LEU A 162 26.13 15.02 -16.21
CA LEU A 162 26.32 16.04 -15.18
C LEU A 162 25.84 17.40 -15.68
N LEU A 163 24.89 17.99 -14.95
CA LEU A 163 24.43 19.35 -15.19
C LEU A 163 25.09 20.32 -14.20
N PRO A 164 25.66 21.45 -14.66
CA PRO A 164 26.24 22.45 -13.77
C PRO A 164 25.24 23.00 -12.74
N GLU A 165 25.72 23.37 -11.56
CA GLU A 165 24.94 24.15 -10.60
C GLU A 165 24.42 25.44 -11.24
N GLY A 166 23.18 25.79 -10.96
CA GLY A 166 22.50 26.95 -11.53
C GLY A 166 21.84 26.70 -12.89
N THR A 167 22.05 25.53 -13.51
CA THR A 167 21.38 25.16 -14.77
C THR A 167 19.87 25.22 -14.62
N ARG A 168 19.22 25.94 -15.54
CA ARG A 168 17.76 26.06 -15.55
C ARG A 168 17.15 24.87 -16.27
N LEU A 169 16.10 24.32 -15.66
CA LEU A 169 15.37 23.18 -16.17
C LEU A 169 13.89 23.52 -16.26
N ARG A 170 13.21 22.81 -17.14
CA ARG A 170 11.76 22.69 -17.15
C ARG A 170 11.42 21.23 -16.83
N VAL A 171 10.66 21.03 -15.76
CA VAL A 171 10.23 19.71 -15.28
C VAL A 171 8.75 19.57 -15.62
N SER A 172 8.42 18.61 -16.47
CA SER A 172 7.06 18.34 -16.93
C SER A 172 6.55 17.07 -16.24
N ILE A 173 5.50 17.20 -15.41
CA ILE A 173 4.91 16.09 -14.68
C ILE A 173 3.56 15.75 -15.31
N MET A 174 3.41 14.52 -15.77
CA MET A 174 2.17 13.99 -16.32
C MET A 174 1.65 12.87 -15.42
N ARG A 175 0.45 13.00 -14.87
CA ARG A 175 -0.25 11.89 -14.23
C ARG A 175 -1.02 11.08 -15.26
N ASP A 176 -1.22 9.81 -14.98
CA ASP A 176 -2.21 9.03 -15.71
C ASP A 176 -3.59 9.72 -15.64
N GLY A 177 -4.15 10.06 -16.81
CA GLY A 177 -5.45 10.74 -16.92
C GLY A 177 -5.38 12.27 -17.01
N ASP A 178 -4.22 12.91 -16.80
CA ASP A 178 -4.07 14.34 -17.06
C ASP A 178 -4.17 14.62 -18.58
N ALA A 179 -4.93 15.65 -18.96
CA ALA A 179 -5.00 16.09 -20.35
C ALA A 179 -3.77 16.90 -20.79
N VAL A 180 -3.12 17.57 -19.83
CA VAL A 180 -1.93 18.42 -20.04
C VAL A 180 -0.99 18.25 -18.84
N PRO A 181 0.34 18.26 -19.06
CA PRO A 181 1.29 18.13 -17.98
C PRO A 181 1.33 19.38 -17.10
N THR A 182 1.84 19.21 -15.88
CA THR A 182 2.20 20.31 -14.99
C THR A 182 3.65 20.69 -15.26
N GLU A 183 3.86 21.87 -15.83
CA GLU A 183 5.20 22.39 -16.15
C GLU A 183 5.75 23.21 -14.98
N LEU A 184 6.98 22.91 -14.56
CA LEU A 184 7.66 23.56 -13.44
C LEU A 184 8.99 24.13 -13.92
N ALA A 185 9.25 25.40 -13.59
CA ALA A 185 10.58 25.95 -13.67
C ALA A 185 11.43 25.39 -12.51
N ALA A 186 12.61 24.88 -12.82
CA ALA A 186 13.52 24.32 -11.83
C ALA A 186 14.96 24.80 -12.04
N GLN A 187 15.78 24.71 -10.99
CA GLN A 187 17.20 25.06 -11.07
C GLN A 187 18.05 24.02 -10.35
N VAL A 188 19.12 23.55 -11.00
CA VAL A 188 20.07 22.61 -10.39
C VAL A 188 20.78 23.28 -9.21
N LEU A 189 20.67 22.68 -8.02
CA LEU A 189 21.37 23.09 -6.80
C LEU A 189 22.71 22.37 -6.64
N TRP A 190 22.77 21.10 -7.03
CA TRP A 190 23.98 20.29 -6.98
C TRP A 190 23.84 19.14 -7.98
N ALA A 191 24.97 18.64 -8.47
CA ALA A 191 25.05 17.42 -9.26
C ALA A 191 26.30 16.62 -8.86
N GLN A 192 26.17 15.30 -8.78
CA GLN A 192 27.25 14.39 -8.42
C GLN A 192 27.18 13.13 -9.27
N GLN A 193 28.33 12.54 -9.55
CA GLN A 193 28.44 11.25 -10.20
C GLN A 193 28.94 10.21 -9.22
N SER A 194 28.24 9.08 -9.12
CA SER A 194 28.64 7.92 -8.33
C SER A 194 28.65 6.67 -9.22
N GLY A 195 29.85 6.25 -9.62
CA GLY A 195 29.98 5.20 -10.64
C GLY A 195 29.44 5.67 -11.99
N GLU A 196 28.49 4.91 -12.55
CA GLU A 196 27.81 5.22 -13.81
C GLU A 196 26.57 6.11 -13.63
N GLU A 197 26.10 6.31 -12.40
CA GLU A 197 24.88 7.08 -12.11
C GLU A 197 25.22 8.55 -11.84
N VAL A 198 24.54 9.46 -12.53
CA VAL A 198 24.57 10.90 -12.22
C VAL A 198 23.30 11.28 -11.49
N THR A 199 23.44 11.93 -10.33
CA THR A 199 22.30 12.44 -9.57
C THR A 199 22.42 13.95 -9.35
N ALA A 200 21.30 14.65 -9.44
CA ALA A 200 21.23 16.08 -9.19
C ALA A 200 20.06 16.44 -8.27
N GLY A 201 20.26 17.42 -7.41
CA GLY A 201 19.17 18.09 -6.71
C GLY A 201 18.75 19.33 -7.49
N ALA A 202 17.47 19.47 -7.80
CA ALA A 202 16.91 20.65 -8.42
C ALA A 202 15.87 21.30 -7.49
N SER A 203 15.84 22.63 -7.39
CA SER A 203 14.82 23.38 -6.67
C SER A 203 13.72 23.88 -7.60
N PHE A 204 12.54 24.17 -7.05
CA PHE A 204 11.43 24.85 -7.73
C PHE A 204 11.30 26.30 -7.20
N PRO A 205 12.09 27.25 -7.72
CA PRO A 205 12.18 28.60 -7.15
C PRO A 205 10.90 29.43 -7.31
N GLU A 206 10.12 29.17 -8.35
CA GLU A 206 8.90 29.92 -8.68
C GLU A 206 7.71 28.96 -8.79
N LEU A 207 6.89 28.92 -7.74
CA LEU A 207 5.64 28.16 -7.72
C LEU A 207 4.48 29.08 -7.36
N ASP A 208 3.53 29.22 -8.29
CA ASP A 208 2.24 29.82 -7.95
C ASP A 208 1.43 28.91 -7.01
N GLU A 209 0.40 29.47 -6.38
CA GLU A 209 -0.38 28.76 -5.36
C GLU A 209 -1.11 27.52 -5.94
N ALA A 210 -1.58 27.60 -7.18
CA ALA A 210 -2.28 26.51 -7.84
C ALA A 210 -1.34 25.33 -8.13
N THR A 211 -0.14 25.61 -8.62
CA THR A 211 0.91 24.64 -8.93
C THR A 211 1.47 24.04 -7.66
N ARG A 212 1.71 24.85 -6.61
CA ARG A 212 2.08 24.36 -5.28
C ARG A 212 1.05 23.38 -4.74
N LYS A 213 -0.24 23.71 -4.80
CA LYS A 213 -1.32 22.83 -4.34
C LYS A 213 -1.37 21.53 -5.16
N ARG A 214 -1.16 21.60 -6.48
CA ARG A 214 -1.09 20.42 -7.34
C ARG A 214 0.11 19.53 -7.01
N LEU A 215 1.29 20.11 -6.80
CA LEU A 215 2.49 19.40 -6.35
C LEU A 215 2.33 18.77 -4.98
N MET A 216 1.69 19.45 -4.02
CA MET A 216 1.33 18.86 -2.73
C MET A 216 0.42 17.63 -2.91
N ARG A 217 -0.58 17.75 -3.80
CA ARG A 217 -1.49 16.65 -4.13
C ARG A 217 -0.84 15.49 -4.90
N LEU A 218 0.33 15.74 -5.49
CA LEU A 218 1.12 14.74 -6.20
C LEU A 218 2.07 14.02 -5.24
N THR A 219 2.73 14.77 -4.38
CA THR A 219 3.90 14.32 -3.63
C THR A 219 3.63 13.98 -2.17
N LEU A 220 2.59 14.58 -1.57
CA LEU A 220 2.32 14.47 -0.13
C LEU A 220 1.02 13.72 0.17
N TRP A 221 -0.05 13.97 -0.59
CA TRP A 221 -1.29 13.22 -0.44
C TRP A 221 -2.19 13.26 -1.67
N GLU A 222 -3.07 12.28 -1.81
CA GLU A 222 -4.09 12.25 -2.85
C GLU A 222 -5.48 12.04 -2.23
N ILE A 223 -6.45 12.86 -2.63
CA ILE A 223 -7.84 12.74 -2.18
C ILE A 223 -8.65 12.05 -3.29
N ILE A 224 -9.24 10.91 -2.95
CA ILE A 224 -10.12 10.13 -3.82
C ILE A 224 -11.51 10.19 -3.21
N GLU A 225 -12.44 10.83 -3.93
CA GLU A 225 -13.84 10.90 -3.53
C GLU A 225 -14.56 9.61 -3.94
N GLU A 226 -15.19 8.94 -2.97
CA GLU A 226 -16.05 7.78 -3.20
C GLU A 226 -17.47 8.07 -2.74
N PRO A 227 -18.49 7.34 -3.23
CA PRO A 227 -19.90 7.66 -2.96
C PRO A 227 -20.28 7.78 -1.47
N GLU A 228 -19.57 7.10 -0.58
CA GLU A 228 -19.88 7.03 0.86
C GLU A 228 -18.71 7.44 1.78
N ARG A 229 -17.55 7.80 1.22
CA ARG A 229 -16.33 8.11 1.97
C ARG A 229 -15.33 8.90 1.14
N VAL A 230 -14.34 9.47 1.82
CA VAL A 230 -13.17 10.07 1.21
C VAL A 230 -11.96 9.22 1.57
N ARG A 231 -11.26 8.71 0.56
CA ARG A 231 -9.96 8.04 0.76
C ARG A 231 -8.84 9.05 0.55
N VAL A 232 -7.92 9.11 1.49
CA VAL A 232 -6.76 10.01 1.45
C VAL A 232 -5.49 9.18 1.49
N VAL A 233 -4.77 9.12 0.37
CA VAL A 233 -3.49 8.43 0.30
C VAL A 233 -2.40 9.38 0.74
N ILE A 234 -1.65 9.05 1.79
CA ILE A 234 -0.49 9.83 2.26
C ILE A 234 0.77 9.25 1.62
N LYS A 235 1.62 10.13 1.08
CA LYS A 235 2.78 9.77 0.25
C LYS A 235 4.07 10.35 0.83
N GLY A 236 5.15 9.60 0.69
CA GLY A 236 6.50 10.04 1.03
C GLY A 236 6.77 10.14 2.53
N ASP A 237 7.62 11.09 2.88
CA ASP A 237 8.08 11.26 4.27
C ASP A 237 7.12 12.16 5.05
N ILE A 238 6.76 11.73 6.26
CA ILE A 238 6.03 12.58 7.21
C ILE A 238 7.04 13.29 8.10
N THR A 239 7.25 14.56 7.80
CA THR A 239 8.10 15.50 8.56
C THR A 239 7.30 16.76 8.94
N GLU A 240 7.96 17.75 9.55
CA GLU A 240 7.41 19.07 9.82
C GLU A 240 7.02 19.85 8.55
N THR A 241 7.62 19.57 7.40
CA THR A 241 7.37 20.28 6.13
C THR A 241 6.19 19.71 5.36
N THR A 242 5.67 18.54 5.74
CA THR A 242 4.51 17.90 5.07
C THR A 242 3.26 18.79 5.06
N GLY A 243 3.07 19.68 6.04
CA GLY A 243 1.97 20.67 5.98
C GLY A 243 0.54 20.11 6.08
N LEU A 244 0.35 18.92 6.67
CA LEU A 244 -0.95 18.19 6.75
C LEU A 244 -2.12 18.99 7.35
N LEU A 245 -1.88 20.06 8.10
CA LEU A 245 -2.96 20.88 8.64
C LEU A 245 -3.82 21.55 7.56
N GLY A 246 -3.25 21.86 6.39
CA GLY A 246 -4.02 22.39 5.27
C GLY A 246 -5.08 21.39 4.79
N LEU A 247 -4.72 20.10 4.75
CA LEU A 247 -5.60 19.00 4.36
C LEU A 247 -6.80 18.86 5.30
N ALA A 248 -6.65 19.13 6.60
CA ALA A 248 -7.73 18.94 7.58
C ALA A 248 -9.02 19.70 7.23
N SER A 249 -8.89 20.86 6.58
CA SER A 249 -10.03 21.69 6.16
C SER A 249 -10.75 21.15 4.92
N GLU A 250 -10.12 20.27 4.15
CA GLU A 250 -10.69 19.65 2.94
C GLU A 250 -11.47 18.36 3.26
N LEU A 251 -11.37 17.85 4.49
CA LEU A 251 -11.90 16.53 4.87
C LEU A 251 -13.23 16.64 5.61
N VAL A 252 -14.26 16.01 5.04
CA VAL A 252 -15.63 15.97 5.59
C VAL A 252 -16.18 14.55 5.48
N GLY A 253 -17.00 14.15 6.45
CA GLY A 253 -17.70 12.86 6.44
C GLY A 253 -16.83 11.70 6.93
N ARG A 254 -16.98 10.52 6.32
CA ARG A 254 -16.17 9.34 6.62
C ARG A 254 -14.86 9.41 5.83
N VAL A 255 -13.74 9.30 6.53
CA VAL A 255 -12.40 9.44 5.95
C VAL A 255 -11.56 8.20 6.24
N ASP A 256 -10.94 7.68 5.19
CA ASP A 256 -10.02 6.54 5.27
C ASP A 256 -8.64 7.03 4.81
N PHE A 257 -7.61 6.89 5.66
CA PHE A 257 -6.24 7.24 5.30
C PHE A 257 -5.51 5.98 4.82
N ASP A 258 -5.04 5.98 3.58
CA ASP A 258 -4.12 4.97 3.06
C ASP A 258 -2.69 5.44 3.31
N LEU A 259 -1.93 4.67 4.08
CA LEU A 259 -0.57 5.01 4.51
C LEU A 259 0.49 4.13 3.85
N SER A 260 0.13 3.39 2.79
CA SER A 260 1.02 2.43 2.12
C SER A 260 2.25 3.07 1.49
N GLN A 261 2.18 4.36 1.15
CA GLN A 261 3.26 5.11 0.52
C GLN A 261 4.04 5.98 1.49
N VAL A 262 3.82 5.83 2.81
CA VAL A 262 4.61 6.52 3.83
C VAL A 262 5.96 5.81 3.99
N SER A 263 7.04 6.43 3.51
CA SER A 263 8.40 5.87 3.50
C SER A 263 9.17 6.11 4.79
N TYR A 264 8.88 7.20 5.49
CA TYR A 264 9.63 7.59 6.68
C TYR A 264 8.84 8.55 7.56
N ILE A 265 9.09 8.51 8.88
CA ILE A 265 8.51 9.44 9.85
C ILE A 265 9.59 9.83 10.87
N ASN A 266 9.89 11.12 10.99
CA ASN A 266 10.78 11.64 12.05
C ASN A 266 9.99 12.09 13.29
N SER A 267 10.69 12.49 14.36
CA SER A 267 10.05 12.90 15.63
C SER A 267 9.19 14.18 15.52
N LEU A 268 9.52 15.10 14.60
CA LEU A 268 8.72 16.30 14.33
C LEU A 268 7.48 15.95 13.49
N GLY A 269 7.61 15.03 12.55
CA GLY A 269 6.56 14.45 11.73
C GLY A 269 5.52 13.73 12.57
N VAL A 270 5.93 12.92 13.55
CA VAL A 270 5.04 12.33 14.56
C VAL A 270 4.18 13.40 15.22
N ARG A 271 4.79 14.50 15.69
CA ARG A 271 4.06 15.60 16.34
C ARG A 271 3.10 16.30 15.37
N SER A 272 3.54 16.52 14.14
CA SER A 272 2.75 17.13 13.07
C SER A 272 1.52 16.27 12.73
N TRP A 273 1.71 14.96 12.55
CA TRP A 273 0.67 13.97 12.32
C TRP A 273 -0.37 13.95 13.44
N ILE A 274 0.08 13.85 14.71
CA ILE A 274 -0.82 13.87 15.86
C ILE A 274 -1.63 15.18 15.92
N ARG A 275 -0.99 16.32 15.65
CA ARG A 275 -1.67 17.61 15.60
C ARG A 275 -2.71 17.66 14.48
N PHE A 276 -2.38 17.12 13.31
CA PHE A 276 -3.29 16.97 12.19
C PHE A 276 -4.52 16.14 12.57
N LEU A 277 -4.34 14.94 13.13
CA LEU A 277 -5.45 14.08 13.55
C LEU A 277 -6.38 14.76 14.57
N ARG A 278 -5.81 15.55 15.49
CA ARG A 278 -6.59 16.34 16.48
C ARG A 278 -7.34 17.51 15.86
N ALA A 279 -6.85 18.05 14.75
CA ALA A 279 -7.48 19.17 14.05
C ALA A 279 -8.63 18.72 13.13
N LEU A 280 -8.76 17.41 12.85
CA LEU A 280 -9.82 16.88 12.01
C LEU A 280 -11.20 17.08 12.63
N GLY A 281 -12.09 17.78 11.92
CA GLY A 281 -13.48 18.03 12.31
C GLY A 281 -14.46 16.86 12.09
N ILE A 282 -13.97 15.66 11.77
CA ILE A 282 -14.80 14.47 11.51
C ILE A 282 -15.11 13.71 12.80
N GLN A 283 -15.87 12.60 12.79
CA GLN A 283 -16.16 11.82 14.02
C GLN A 283 -15.20 10.65 14.27
N GLY A 284 -14.60 10.11 13.20
CA GLY A 284 -13.60 9.05 13.24
C GLY A 284 -13.00 8.87 11.86
N TYR A 285 -11.92 8.10 11.78
CA TYR A 285 -11.25 7.75 10.53
C TYR A 285 -10.65 6.35 10.64
N GLU A 286 -10.47 5.70 9.51
CA GLU A 286 -9.79 4.42 9.41
C GLU A 286 -8.38 4.64 8.85
N LEU A 287 -7.42 3.86 9.34
CA LEU A 287 -6.05 3.82 8.82
C LEU A 287 -5.85 2.49 8.11
N HIS A 288 -5.60 2.57 6.80
CA HIS A 288 -5.47 1.45 5.89
C HIS A 288 -4.02 1.34 5.41
N ALA A 289 -3.55 0.10 5.28
CA ALA A 289 -2.22 -0.25 4.80
C ALA A 289 -1.10 0.58 5.45
N CYS A 290 -1.18 0.74 6.77
CA CYS A 290 -0.14 1.39 7.58
C CYS A 290 1.24 0.81 7.26
N SER A 291 2.13 1.62 6.69
CA SER A 291 3.49 1.18 6.36
C SER A 291 4.28 0.79 7.61
N VAL A 292 5.34 -0.01 7.45
CA VAL A 292 6.22 -0.40 8.55
C VAL A 292 6.75 0.83 9.32
N PRO A 293 7.24 1.92 8.67
CA PRO A 293 7.60 3.15 9.36
C PRO A 293 6.49 3.72 10.26
N PHE A 294 5.25 3.71 9.80
CA PHE A 294 4.11 4.17 10.58
C PHE A 294 3.83 3.26 11.77
N VAL A 295 3.77 1.94 11.54
CA VAL A 295 3.49 0.94 12.58
C VAL A 295 4.49 1.03 13.71
N LEU A 296 5.79 1.13 13.40
CA LEU A 296 6.85 1.25 14.40
C LEU A 296 6.64 2.47 15.33
N GLN A 297 6.20 3.61 14.79
CA GLN A 297 5.85 4.78 15.61
C GLN A 297 4.57 4.54 16.41
N ALA A 298 3.53 3.97 15.80
CA ALA A 298 2.24 3.73 16.44
C ALA A 298 2.30 2.73 17.60
N SER A 299 3.20 1.74 17.50
CA SER A 299 3.44 0.75 18.55
C SER A 299 4.06 1.34 19.81
N VAL A 300 4.73 2.49 19.71
CA VAL A 300 5.32 3.21 20.84
C VAL A 300 4.44 4.38 21.29
N ILE A 301 3.75 5.03 20.34
CA ILE A 301 3.01 6.27 20.55
C ILE A 301 1.54 6.06 20.13
N PRO A 302 0.63 5.68 21.04
CA PRO A 302 -0.78 5.42 20.72
C PRO A 302 -1.49 6.61 20.06
N ALA A 303 -1.04 7.83 20.35
CA ALA A 303 -1.56 9.05 19.73
C ALA A 303 -1.37 9.11 18.20
N MET A 304 -0.47 8.29 17.61
CA MET A 304 -0.34 8.14 16.16
C MET A 304 -1.61 7.58 15.51
N VAL A 305 -2.34 6.71 16.21
CA VAL A 305 -3.65 6.21 15.78
C VAL A 305 -4.73 7.22 16.16
N GLY A 306 -4.58 7.86 17.32
CA GLY A 306 -5.53 8.86 17.82
C GLY A 306 -6.86 8.21 18.17
N ARG A 307 -7.96 8.70 17.60
CA ARG A 307 -9.31 8.15 17.77
C ARG A 307 -9.75 7.26 16.59
N GLY A 308 -8.86 7.05 15.62
CA GLY A 308 -9.13 6.19 14.49
C GLY A 308 -8.95 4.71 14.84
N VAL A 309 -9.06 3.88 13.83
CA VAL A 309 -8.78 2.44 13.93
C VAL A 309 -7.82 2.03 12.81
N VAL A 310 -6.85 1.19 13.13
CA VAL A 310 -6.03 0.55 12.09
C VAL A 310 -6.82 -0.64 11.56
N VAL A 311 -7.06 -0.64 10.26
CA VAL A 311 -7.78 -1.70 9.54
C VAL A 311 -6.79 -2.71 8.97
N SER A 312 -5.72 -2.22 8.36
CA SER A 312 -4.65 -3.03 7.80
C SER A 312 -3.29 -2.35 7.92
N PHE A 313 -2.23 -3.14 7.95
CA PHE A 313 -0.86 -2.67 8.17
C PHE A 313 0.15 -3.63 7.54
N PHE A 314 1.28 -3.10 7.10
CA PHE A 314 2.42 -3.90 6.66
C PHE A 314 3.25 -4.32 7.88
N ALA A 315 3.74 -5.55 7.85
CA ALA A 315 4.64 -6.12 8.86
C ALA A 315 5.85 -6.77 8.18
N PRO A 316 7.08 -6.56 8.68
CA PRO A 316 8.27 -7.14 8.08
C PRO A 316 8.36 -8.62 8.42
N TYR A 317 8.60 -9.47 7.42
CA TYR A 317 8.83 -10.89 7.59
C TYR A 317 10.21 -11.28 7.09
N HIS A 318 10.86 -12.16 7.85
CA HIS A 318 12.19 -12.69 7.57
C HIS A 318 12.17 -14.22 7.45
N CYS A 319 12.95 -14.73 6.50
CA CYS A 319 13.19 -16.15 6.30
C CYS A 319 14.59 -16.54 6.80
N GLU A 320 14.69 -17.28 7.90
CA GLU A 320 15.99 -17.74 8.43
C GLU A 320 16.74 -18.68 7.48
N GLY A 321 16.03 -19.40 6.61
CA GLY A 321 16.65 -20.37 5.68
C GLY A 321 17.44 -19.75 4.53
N CYS A 322 17.04 -18.58 4.04
CA CYS A 322 17.68 -17.94 2.87
C CYS A 322 17.88 -16.43 2.99
N GLU A 323 17.65 -15.85 4.18
CA GLU A 323 17.75 -14.42 4.49
C GLU A 323 16.82 -13.52 3.65
N HIS A 324 15.80 -14.11 3.01
CA HIS A 324 14.80 -13.35 2.28
C HIS A 324 13.94 -12.52 3.24
N ASN A 325 13.73 -11.25 2.89
CA ASN A 325 12.92 -10.30 3.64
C ASN A 325 11.84 -9.72 2.73
N GLU A 326 10.62 -9.61 3.26
CA GLU A 326 9.53 -8.92 2.58
C GLU A 326 8.51 -8.37 3.57
N ASP A 327 7.83 -7.29 3.20
CA ASP A 327 6.72 -6.75 3.98
C ASP A 327 5.42 -7.46 3.58
N ARG A 328 4.70 -7.99 4.55
CA ARG A 328 3.39 -8.60 4.37
C ARG A 328 2.30 -7.66 4.83
N LEU A 329 1.31 -7.40 3.98
CA LEU A 329 0.08 -6.75 4.42
C LEU A 329 -0.63 -7.71 5.38
N LEU A 330 -1.14 -7.19 6.48
CA LEU A 330 -1.90 -7.91 7.49
C LEU A 330 -3.18 -7.14 7.80
N GLN A 331 -4.27 -7.87 8.05
CA GLN A 331 -5.53 -7.29 8.49
C GLN A 331 -5.60 -7.28 10.01
N SER A 332 -5.88 -6.11 10.60
CA SER A 332 -6.04 -5.99 12.06
C SER A 332 -7.14 -6.91 12.59
N ALA A 333 -8.22 -7.10 11.83
CA ALA A 333 -9.27 -8.07 12.16
C ALA A 333 -8.74 -9.51 12.25
N ALA A 334 -7.84 -9.93 11.35
CA ALA A 334 -7.26 -11.28 11.36
C ALA A 334 -6.37 -11.49 12.57
N ILE A 335 -5.52 -10.51 12.86
CA ILE A 335 -4.62 -10.53 14.01
C ILE A 335 -5.41 -10.54 15.32
N LEU A 336 -6.47 -9.74 15.43
CA LEU A 336 -7.35 -9.75 16.61
C LEU A 336 -8.14 -11.07 16.73
N ALA A 337 -8.60 -11.64 15.62
CA ALA A 337 -9.29 -12.92 15.60
C ALA A 337 -8.39 -14.09 16.05
N ALA A 338 -7.07 -13.97 15.83
CA ALA A 338 -6.03 -14.92 16.22
C ALA A 338 -5.35 -14.58 17.57
N ASP A 339 -6.01 -13.83 18.45
CA ASP A 339 -5.48 -13.42 19.76
C ASP A 339 -4.09 -12.75 19.68
N ARG A 340 -3.90 -11.92 18.66
CA ARG A 340 -2.67 -11.19 18.35
C ARG A 340 -1.46 -12.07 18.05
N VAL A 341 -1.69 -13.31 17.66
CA VAL A 341 -0.63 -14.15 17.10
C VAL A 341 -0.49 -13.84 15.60
N PRO A 342 0.68 -13.36 15.14
CA PRO A 342 0.90 -13.13 13.72
C PRO A 342 0.93 -14.47 12.96
N PRO A 343 0.37 -14.53 11.74
CA PRO A 343 0.46 -15.73 10.91
C PRO A 343 1.91 -15.98 10.48
N SER A 344 2.22 -17.23 10.12
CA SER A 344 3.47 -17.56 9.42
C SER A 344 3.18 -17.81 7.95
N PHE A 345 4.14 -17.48 7.09
CA PHE A 345 4.02 -17.61 5.63
C PHE A 345 5.12 -18.53 5.08
N GLN A 346 4.94 -19.03 3.86
CA GLN A 346 6.00 -19.74 3.14
C GLN A 346 6.87 -18.75 2.36
N CYS A 347 8.18 -18.94 2.43
CA CYS A 347 9.15 -18.12 1.74
C CYS A 347 9.03 -18.32 0.22
N PRO A 348 8.86 -17.26 -0.57
CA PRO A 348 8.79 -17.37 -2.02
C PRO A 348 10.12 -17.83 -2.66
N SER A 349 11.24 -17.70 -1.93
CA SER A 349 12.58 -18.02 -2.42
C SER A 349 12.99 -19.47 -2.17
N CYS A 350 12.79 -20.00 -0.96
CA CYS A 350 13.22 -21.36 -0.58
C CYS A 350 12.10 -22.28 -0.09
N GLY A 351 10.88 -21.76 0.13
CA GLY A 351 9.75 -22.53 0.66
C GLY A 351 9.74 -22.74 2.18
N ASP A 352 10.78 -22.31 2.90
CA ASP A 352 10.81 -22.39 4.37
C ASP A 352 9.80 -21.44 5.02
N THR A 353 9.58 -21.58 6.32
CA THR A 353 8.65 -20.71 7.06
C THR A 353 9.27 -19.35 7.34
N MET A 354 8.55 -18.29 6.99
CA MET A 354 8.86 -16.91 7.36
C MET A 354 8.14 -16.52 8.65
N GLN A 355 8.83 -15.73 9.46
CA GLN A 355 8.31 -15.21 10.73
C GLN A 355 8.40 -13.68 10.75
N LEU A 356 7.59 -13.06 11.61
CA LEU A 356 7.65 -11.63 11.86
C LEU A 356 9.07 -11.24 12.33
N ASP A 357 9.68 -10.27 11.67
CA ASP A 357 11.01 -9.74 12.01
C ASP A 357 10.95 -8.70 13.15
N ASP A 358 10.17 -9.01 14.18
CA ASP A 358 10.02 -8.20 15.40
C ASP A 358 9.40 -9.07 16.51
N LEU A 359 9.41 -8.58 17.75
CA LEU A 359 8.65 -9.17 18.85
C LEU A 359 7.16 -8.86 18.67
N PRO A 360 6.27 -9.86 18.51
CA PRO A 360 4.85 -9.63 18.25
C PRO A 360 4.18 -8.71 19.27
N GLU A 361 4.49 -8.88 20.55
CA GLU A 361 3.92 -8.06 21.64
C GLU A 361 4.30 -6.59 21.57
N ARG A 362 5.47 -6.28 20.97
CA ARG A 362 5.98 -4.93 20.72
C ARG A 362 5.39 -4.39 19.43
N TYR A 363 5.53 -5.14 18.34
CA TYR A 363 5.11 -4.70 17.02
C TYR A 363 3.60 -4.49 16.93
N LEU A 364 2.79 -5.32 17.60
CA LEU A 364 1.33 -5.26 17.58
C LEU A 364 0.75 -4.43 18.74
N ALA A 365 1.57 -3.67 19.48
CA ALA A 365 1.13 -2.91 20.64
C ALA A 365 0.05 -1.87 20.31
N PHE A 366 0.03 -1.34 19.08
CA PHE A 366 -0.98 -0.40 18.59
C PHE A 366 -2.39 -1.00 18.46
N LEU A 367 -2.52 -2.34 18.44
CA LEU A 367 -3.82 -3.05 18.41
C LEU A 367 -4.41 -3.30 19.80
N ARG A 368 -3.76 -2.80 20.86
CA ARG A 368 -4.32 -2.87 22.20
C ARG A 368 -5.42 -1.82 22.34
N PRO A 369 -6.58 -2.16 22.95
CA PRO A 369 -7.49 -1.12 23.36
C PRO A 369 -6.72 -0.14 24.26
N PRO A 370 -7.00 1.18 24.18
CA PRO A 370 -6.39 2.12 25.09
C PRO A 370 -6.60 1.60 26.51
N LEU A 371 -5.53 1.54 27.30
CA LEU A 371 -5.64 1.26 28.73
C LEU A 371 -6.66 2.27 29.26
N ASP A 372 -7.74 1.79 29.87
CA ASP A 372 -8.68 2.66 30.58
C ASP A 372 -7.82 3.56 31.49
N GLU A 373 -7.81 4.87 31.21
CA GLU A 373 -7.18 5.82 32.11
C GLU A 373 -7.95 5.72 33.45
N PRO A 374 -7.25 5.46 34.58
CA PRO A 374 -7.91 5.34 35.88
C PRO A 374 -8.54 6.65 36.36
#